data_AF-A0A8T3X5Q5-F1
#
_entry.id   AF-A0A8T3X5Q5-F1
#
_cell.length_a   1.000
_cell.length_b   1.000
_cell.length_c   1.000
_cell.angle_alpha   90.00
_cell.angle_beta   90.00
_cell.angle_gamma   90.00
#
_symmetry.space_group_name_H-M   'P 1'
#
loop_
_entity.id
_entity.type
_entity.pdbx_description
1 polymer ?
#
loop_
_entity_poly.entity_id
_entity_poly.type
_entity_poly.pdbx_seq_one_letter_code
_entity_poly.pdbx_strand_id
1 'polypeptide(L)' 'MARFKHPSRKKRLAKLHRRTRWAPFWTVPKIYGKGRRVHPGRHTAVKRSWRRTKTKA' A
#
# COMPACT_ATOMS: atom_id res chain seq x y z
N MET A 1 21.08 -5.99 6.76
CA MET A 1 19.71 -6.41 7.16
C MET A 1 19.84 -7.58 8.11
N ALA A 2 19.12 -7.61 9.24
CA ALA A 2 19.15 -8.77 10.11
C ALA A 2 18.54 -9.99 9.41
N ARG A 3 19.29 -11.11 9.36
CA ARG A 3 18.86 -12.40 8.82
C ARG A 3 17.66 -12.94 9.58
N PHE A 4 17.69 -12.82 10.90
CA PHE A 4 16.62 -13.23 11.81
C PHE A 4 15.86 -12.00 12.31
N LYS A 5 14.53 -12.05 12.24
CA LYS A 5 13.64 -10.97 12.68
C LYS A 5 12.58 -11.58 13.58
N HIS A 6 12.31 -10.90 14.70
CA HIS A 6 11.21 -11.28 15.58
C HIS A 6 9.88 -11.37 14.81
N PRO A 7 9.01 -12.36 15.07
CA PRO A 7 7.75 -12.54 14.34
C PRO A 7 6.86 -11.29 14.31
N SER A 8 6.81 -10.52 15.41
CA SER A 8 6.04 -9.26 15.47
C SER A 8 6.57 -8.21 14.48
N ARG A 9 7.89 -8.13 14.30
CA ARG A 9 8.53 -7.26 13.30
C ARG A 9 8.23 -7.73 11.88
N LYS A 10 8.28 -9.04 11.63
CA LYS A 10 7.93 -9.63 10.32
C LYS A 10 6.49 -9.30 9.91
N LYS A 11 5.52 -9.43 10.84
CA LYS A 11 4.11 -9.06 10.61
C LYS A 11 3.94 -7.57 10.26
N ARG A 12 4.61 -6.68 11.00
CA ARG A 12 4.59 -5.22 10.75
C ARG A 12 5.18 -4.87 9.37
N LEU A 13 6.32 -5.46 9.03
CA LEU A 13 6.96 -5.26 7.73
C LEU A 13 6.09 -5.78 6.57
N ALA A 14 5.43 -6.93 6.73
CA ALA A 14 4.49 -7.45 5.73
C ALA A 14 3.31 -6.50 5.49
N LYS A 15 2.74 -5.93 6.57
CA LYS A 15 1.68 -4.91 6.47
C LYS A 15 2.17 -3.66 5.71
N LEU A 16 3.38 -3.20 6.00
CA LEU A 16 4.00 -2.04 5.32
C LEU A 16 4.38 -2.32 3.86
N HIS A 17 4.69 -3.57 3.52
CA HIS A 17 4.93 -3.99 2.14
C HIS A 17 3.65 -3.92 1.31
N ARG A 18 2.49 -4.33 1.85
CA ARG A 18 1.21 -4.22 1.13
C ARG A 18 0.83 -2.77 0.75
N ARG A 19 1.28 -1.78 1.55
CA ARG A 19 1.01 -0.34 1.32
C ARG A 19 1.87 0.29 0.21
N THR A 20 2.71 -0.46 -0.50
CA THR A 20 3.46 0.09 -1.66
C THR A 20 2.61 0.13 -2.93
N ARG A 21 1.57 -0.70 -3.00
CA ARG A 21 0.68 -0.83 -4.16
C ARG A 21 -0.42 0.24 -4.12
N TRP A 22 -0.95 0.57 -5.29
CA TRP A 22 -2.18 1.36 -5.39
C TRP A 22 -3.39 0.54 -4.96
N ALA A 23 -4.50 1.25 -4.72
CA ALA A 23 -5.80 0.62 -4.65
C ALA A 23 -6.06 -0.21 -5.94
N PRO A 24 -6.78 -1.33 -5.85
CA PRO A 24 -7.06 -2.15 -7.03
C PRO A 24 -7.91 -1.39 -8.06
N PHE A 25 -7.68 -1.61 -9.35
CA PHE A 25 -8.44 -0.92 -10.41
C PHE A 25 -9.96 -1.16 -10.29
N TRP A 26 -10.37 -2.37 -9.92
CA TRP A 26 -11.78 -2.73 -9.75
C TRP A 26 -12.51 -1.90 -8.67
N THR A 27 -11.79 -1.22 -7.78
CA THR A 27 -12.41 -0.32 -6.78
C THR A 27 -12.86 1.01 -7.39
N VAL A 28 -12.31 1.41 -8.54
CA VAL A 28 -12.70 2.62 -9.27
C VAL A 28 -14.20 2.61 -9.62
N PRO A 29 -14.74 1.59 -10.33
CA PRO A 29 -16.17 1.57 -10.64
C PRO A 29 -17.06 1.42 -9.41
N LYS A 30 -16.56 0.83 -8.31
CA LYS A 30 -17.30 0.69 -7.05
C LYS A 30 -17.50 2.03 -6.34
N ILE A 31 -16.50 2.91 -6.38
CA ILE A 31 -16.52 4.21 -5.67
C ILE A 31 -17.11 5.32 -6.56
N TYR A 32 -16.68 5.38 -7.82
CA TYR A 32 -17.01 6.50 -8.72
C TYR A 32 -18.12 6.18 -9.73
N GLY A 33 -18.58 4.94 -9.78
CA GLY A 33 -19.52 4.48 -10.79
C GLY A 33 -18.85 4.05 -12.10
N LYS A 34 -19.65 3.43 -12.97
CA LYS A 34 -19.19 2.89 -14.27
C LYS A 34 -18.83 4.05 -15.23
N GLY A 35 -17.81 3.84 -16.08
CA GLY A 35 -17.43 4.78 -17.14
C GLY A 35 -16.51 5.93 -16.73
N ARG A 36 -16.21 6.10 -15.43
CA ARG A 36 -15.27 7.13 -14.95
C ARG A 36 -13.81 6.68 -15.15
N ARG A 37 -13.03 7.47 -15.89
CA ARG A 37 -11.58 7.26 -16.10
C ARG A 37 -10.74 7.83 -14.95
N VAL A 38 -10.97 7.34 -13.73
CA VAL A 38 -10.24 7.78 -12.53
C VAL A 38 -9.13 6.78 -12.21
N HIS A 39 -7.90 7.28 -12.04
CA HIS A 39 -6.77 6.45 -11.64
C HIS A 39 -6.89 6.05 -10.15
N PRO A 40 -6.68 4.78 -9.76
CA PRO A 40 -6.88 4.31 -8.39
C PRO A 40 -5.98 4.98 -7.33
N GLY A 41 -4.90 5.62 -7.78
CA GLY A 41 -4.09 6.49 -6.94
C GLY A 41 -4.89 7.63 -6.28
N ARG A 42 -6.01 8.08 -6.86
CA ARG A 42 -6.84 9.17 -6.32
C ARG A 42 -7.49 8.83 -4.97
N HIS A 43 -7.92 7.58 -4.77
CA HIS A 43 -8.48 7.11 -3.50
C HIS A 43 -7.57 6.14 -2.74
N THR A 44 -6.30 6.03 -3.15
CA THR A 44 -5.31 5.31 -2.35
C THR A 44 -4.92 6.17 -1.15
N ALA A 45 -5.52 5.92 0.02
CA ALA A 45 -5.29 6.75 1.22
C ALA A 45 -3.83 6.75 1.70
N VAL A 46 -3.15 5.59 1.63
CA VAL A 46 -1.75 5.46 2.08
C VAL A 46 -0.95 4.69 1.04
N LYS A 47 -0.03 5.39 0.37
CA LYS A 47 0.99 4.78 -0.49
C LYS A 47 2.37 5.06 0.06
N ARG A 48 3.16 4.00 0.26
CA ARG A 48 4.51 4.10 0.81
C ARG A 48 5.58 3.97 -0.27
N SER A 49 6.64 4.78 -0.16
CA SER A 49 7.86 4.67 -0.96
C SER A 49 9.07 4.44 -0.04
N TRP A 50 9.92 3.46 -0.40
CA TRP A 50 11.17 3.15 0.33
C TRP A 50 12.20 4.28 0.29
N ARG A 51 12.19 5.07 -0.78
CA ARG A 51 13.11 6.20 -0.97
C ARG A 51 12.67 7.43 -0.18
N ARG A 52 11.36 7.69 -0.12
CA ARG A 52 10.81 8.91 0.53
C ARG A 52 10.58 8.75 2.03
N THR A 53 10.11 7.60 2.49
CA THR A 53 9.74 7.42 3.91
C THR A 53 10.31 6.13 4.47
N LYS A 54 11.17 6.26 5.49
CA LYS A 54 11.78 5.14 6.20
C LYS A 54 10.80 4.56 7.22
N THR A 55 10.86 3.24 7.42
CA THR A 55 9.96 2.52 8.33
C THR A 55 10.58 2.40 9.72
N LYS A 56 9.82 2.72 10.77
CA LYS A 56 10.24 2.54 12.19
C LYS A 56 9.97 1.11 12.72
N ALA A 57 9.74 0.14 11.82
CA ALA A 57 9.29 -1.21 12.16
C ALA A 57 10.41 -2.19 12.50
#